data_AF-A0A962CRG0-F1
#
_entry.id   AF-A0A962CRG0-F1
#
_cell.length_a   1.000
_cell.length_b   1.000
_cell.length_c   1.000
_cell.angle_alpha   90.00
_cell.angle_beta   90.00
_cell.angle_gamma   90.00
#
_symmetry.space_group_name_H-M   'P 1'
#
loop_
_entity.id
_entity.type
_entity.pdbx_description
1 polymer ?
#
loop_
_entity_poly.entity_id
_entity_poly.type
_entity_poly.pdbx_seq_one_letter_code
_entity_poly.pdbx_strand_id
1 'polypeptide(L)'
;MKNNNKQRRSLMTGGVAAIALLSIPVTNQAQKKLPKKPARLTSKNKQPNQLKAVPLPEQSFAHMVFNRLGYGMTIGEFDHDSFNALAGNSNQEKLATFVDQQLAGGNDVDVNNRIATAGNYATLNKPLTQMWDDHHVNPGSGVMSSYRPIYEMKRLKFLRAAYSLFPLRERIADFWHDHFSLNGDDYYARSTMTSWDRDV
;
A
#
# COMPACT_ATOMS: atom_id res chain seq x y z
N MET A 1 20.21 -21.76 -53.49
CA MET A 1 21.46 -22.13 -52.79
C MET A 1 21.14 -22.18 -51.30
N LYS A 2 20.79 -23.36 -50.77
CA LYS A 2 21.62 -24.27 -49.94
C LYS A 2 22.04 -23.67 -48.58
N ASN A 3 21.45 -24.25 -47.51
CA ASN A 3 22.08 -24.76 -46.26
C ASN A 3 22.87 -23.77 -45.36
N ASN A 4 22.97 -23.85 -44.03
CA ASN A 4 22.71 -24.85 -42.98
C ASN A 4 22.71 -24.06 -41.63
N ASN A 5 21.77 -24.28 -40.69
CA ASN A 5 21.82 -25.27 -39.60
C ASN A 5 23.00 -25.15 -38.60
N LYS A 6 22.63 -24.87 -37.34
CA LYS A 6 23.15 -25.36 -36.04
C LYS A 6 24.68 -25.42 -35.82
N GLN A 7 25.14 -24.91 -34.67
CA GLN A 7 25.54 -25.78 -33.54
C GLN A 7 26.02 -24.99 -32.30
N ARG A 8 25.56 -25.48 -31.14
CA ARG A 8 26.10 -25.23 -29.79
C ARG A 8 27.54 -25.74 -29.70
N ARG A 9 28.43 -25.05 -28.99
CA ARG A 9 29.55 -25.66 -28.28
C ARG A 9 29.81 -24.97 -26.93
N SER A 10 29.59 -25.75 -25.88
CA SER A 10 30.21 -25.65 -24.56
C SER A 10 31.69 -26.08 -24.66
N LEU A 11 32.55 -25.54 -23.78
CA LEU A 11 33.80 -26.11 -23.21
C LEU A 11 34.38 -25.04 -22.25
N MET A 12 34.26 -25.18 -20.93
CA MET A 12 35.15 -25.90 -19.98
C MET A 12 36.53 -25.27 -19.73
N THR A 13 36.69 -24.78 -18.48
CA THR A 13 37.80 -24.99 -17.51
C THR A 13 39.27 -24.66 -17.81
N GLY A 14 39.89 -24.03 -16.79
CA GLY A 14 41.32 -24.06 -16.46
C GLY A 14 42.12 -22.93 -17.12
N GLY A 15 43.00 -22.18 -16.46
CA GLY A 15 43.65 -22.31 -15.17
C GLY A 15 45.08 -21.73 -15.30
N VAL A 16 45.38 -20.73 -14.46
CA VAL A 16 46.71 -20.30 -13.96
C VAL A 16 47.80 -19.89 -14.98
N ALA A 17 48.26 -18.64 -14.87
CA ALA A 17 49.60 -18.24 -15.28
C ALA A 17 50.37 -17.76 -14.03
N ALA A 18 51.44 -18.48 -13.71
CA ALA A 18 52.44 -18.12 -12.72
C ALA A 18 53.59 -17.34 -13.39
N ILE A 19 54.13 -16.33 -12.72
CA ILE A 19 55.46 -15.79 -13.03
C ILE A 19 56.30 -15.86 -11.75
N ALA A 20 57.37 -16.65 -11.84
CA ALA A 20 58.49 -16.70 -10.92
C ALA A 20 59.51 -15.62 -11.36
N LEU A 21 60.22 -14.92 -10.49
CA LEU A 21 61.52 -15.25 -9.87
C LEU A 21 61.95 -13.92 -9.20
N LEU A 22 62.64 -13.85 -8.06
CA LEU A 22 64.05 -14.21 -7.88
C LEU A 22 64.37 -14.23 -6.37
N SER A 23 65.22 -15.17 -6.00
CA SER A 23 65.74 -15.45 -4.66
C SER A 23 67.18 -14.94 -4.51
N ILE A 24 67.54 -14.29 -3.40
CA ILE A 24 68.88 -14.36 -2.76
C ILE A 24 68.71 -14.20 -1.22
N PRO A 25 69.48 -14.92 -0.37
CA PRO A 25 69.09 -15.27 1.00
C PRO A 25 69.83 -14.45 2.07
N VAL A 26 69.25 -14.35 3.28
CA VAL A 26 70.02 -14.09 4.51
C VAL A 26 69.45 -14.95 5.64
N THR A 27 70.38 -15.58 6.34
CA THR A 27 70.27 -16.57 7.41
C THR A 27 69.53 -16.12 8.67
N ASN A 28 68.85 -17.11 9.26
CA ASN A 28 68.55 -17.34 10.68
C ASN A 28 68.30 -16.12 11.59
N GLN A 29 67.08 -16.04 12.13
CA GLN A 29 66.89 -15.93 13.58
C GLN A 29 65.43 -16.10 14.01
N ALA A 30 65.29 -16.84 15.12
CA ALA A 30 64.20 -16.82 16.10
C ALA A 30 62.81 -17.34 15.68
N GLN A 31 62.44 -18.47 16.31
CA GLN A 31 61.07 -18.96 16.43
C GLN A 31 60.15 -17.84 16.97
N LYS A 32 59.36 -17.22 16.08
CA LYS A 32 58.22 -16.38 16.50
C LYS A 32 57.09 -17.29 16.99
N LYS A 33 56.77 -17.22 18.28
CA LYS A 33 55.52 -17.72 18.85
C LYS A 33 54.35 -17.12 18.04
N LEU A 34 53.52 -17.98 17.44
CA LEU A 34 52.26 -17.56 16.85
C LEU A 34 51.40 -16.85 17.91
N PRO A 35 50.75 -15.72 17.60
CA PRO A 35 49.84 -15.08 18.52
C PRO A 35 48.64 -16.01 18.80
N LYS A 36 48.28 -16.15 20.08
CA LYS A 36 47.06 -16.83 20.52
C LYS A 36 45.87 -16.24 19.76
N LYS A 37 45.12 -17.08 19.05
CA LYS A 37 43.80 -16.74 18.50
C LYS A 37 42.97 -16.09 19.62
N PRO A 38 42.35 -14.92 19.39
CA PRO A 38 41.49 -14.32 20.40
C PRO A 38 40.34 -15.29 20.70
N ALA A 39 40.07 -15.47 21.99
CA ALA A 39 38.95 -16.27 22.46
C ALA A 39 37.67 -15.74 21.80
N ARG A 40 36.98 -16.61 21.06
CA ARG A 40 35.66 -16.31 20.50
C ARG A 40 34.74 -16.04 21.70
N LEU A 41 34.40 -14.77 21.93
CA LEU A 41 33.32 -14.40 22.82
C LEU A 41 32.07 -15.12 22.31
N THR A 42 31.66 -16.17 23.01
CA THR A 42 30.34 -16.76 22.83
C THR A 42 29.36 -15.74 23.38
N SER A 43 29.03 -14.74 22.56
CA SER A 43 27.81 -13.96 22.74
C SER A 43 26.67 -14.98 22.74
N LYS A 44 26.16 -15.31 23.93
CA LYS A 44 24.82 -15.83 24.02
C LYS A 44 23.98 -14.72 23.40
N ASN A 45 23.47 -14.93 22.18
CA ASN A 45 22.43 -14.12 21.61
C ASN A 45 21.28 -14.12 22.61
N LYS A 46 21.30 -13.17 23.55
CA LYS A 46 20.08 -12.68 24.16
C LYS A 46 19.35 -12.10 22.98
N GLN A 47 18.39 -12.87 22.45
CA GLN A 47 17.29 -12.33 21.67
C GLN A 47 16.99 -10.97 22.29
N PRO A 48 17.12 -9.84 21.56
CA PRO A 48 16.83 -8.55 22.14
C PRO A 48 15.46 -8.68 22.77
N ASN A 49 15.39 -8.48 24.08
CA ASN A 49 14.14 -8.51 24.83
C ASN A 49 13.13 -7.76 23.97
N GLN A 50 12.06 -8.47 23.63
CA GLN A 50 10.93 -7.99 22.84
C GLN A 50 10.78 -6.50 23.11
N LEU A 51 10.91 -5.66 22.08
CA LEU A 51 10.49 -4.27 22.14
C LEU A 51 9.00 -4.31 22.53
N LYS A 52 8.71 -4.34 23.83
CA LYS A 52 7.37 -4.20 24.34
C LYS A 52 7.00 -2.77 24.01
N ALA A 53 5.98 -2.61 23.17
CA ALA A 53 5.39 -1.31 22.91
C ALA A 53 5.15 -0.65 24.28
N VAL A 54 5.78 0.51 24.49
CA VAL A 54 5.50 1.32 25.68
C VAL A 54 4.00 1.63 25.62
N PRO A 55 3.22 1.32 26.66
CA PRO A 55 1.82 1.72 26.68
C PRO A 55 1.79 3.24 26.62
N LEU A 56 1.37 3.80 25.48
CA LEU A 56 1.09 5.21 25.38
C LEU A 56 -0.14 5.48 26.25
N PRO A 57 -0.10 6.49 27.14
CA PRO A 57 -1.27 6.88 27.91
C PRO A 57 -2.44 7.07 26.96
N GLU A 58 -3.60 6.51 27.32
CA GLU A 58 -4.86 6.63 26.55
C GLU A 58 -4.92 5.90 25.20
N GLN A 59 -3.88 5.17 24.77
CA GLN A 59 -3.96 4.38 23.54
C GLN A 59 -4.64 3.02 23.78
N SER A 60 -5.96 2.95 23.56
CA SER A 60 -6.70 1.68 23.59
C SER A 60 -6.44 0.83 22.33
N PHE A 61 -6.95 -0.40 22.37
CA PHE A 61 -6.96 -1.25 21.18
C PHE A 61 -7.80 -0.66 20.03
N ALA A 62 -8.92 0.00 20.34
CA ALA A 62 -9.75 0.69 19.36
C ALA A 62 -8.96 1.78 18.62
N HIS A 63 -8.15 2.57 19.34
CA HIS A 63 -7.26 3.56 18.74
C HIS A 63 -6.33 2.94 17.70
N MET A 64 -5.74 1.78 17.99
CA MET A 64 -4.86 1.11 17.04
C MET A 64 -5.63 0.60 15.82
N VAL A 65 -6.80 -0.01 16.03
CA VAL A 65 -7.64 -0.57 14.96
C VAL A 65 -8.08 0.53 14.00
N PHE A 66 -8.72 1.59 14.48
CA PHE A 66 -9.29 2.61 13.59
C PHE A 66 -8.25 3.48 12.89
N ASN A 67 -7.11 3.79 13.54
CA ASN A 67 -6.02 4.52 12.87
C ASN A 67 -5.29 3.69 11.81
N ARG A 68 -5.21 2.36 11.99
CA ARG A 68 -4.50 1.47 11.06
C ARG A 68 -5.39 0.98 9.93
N LEU A 69 -6.63 0.64 10.23
CA LEU A 69 -7.57 0.04 9.28
C LEU A 69 -8.51 1.07 8.66
N GLY A 70 -8.87 2.15 9.36
CA GLY A 70 -9.75 3.20 8.86
C GLY A 70 -9.03 4.54 8.65
N TYR A 71 -9.77 5.64 8.68
CA TYR A 71 -9.21 7.01 8.57
C TYR A 71 -8.90 7.66 9.93
N GLY A 72 -8.95 6.88 11.00
CA GLY A 72 -8.78 7.37 12.37
C GLY A 72 -10.05 7.25 13.19
N MET A 73 -10.04 7.90 14.35
CA MET A 73 -11.16 7.92 15.27
C MET A 73 -12.17 9.00 14.87
N THR A 74 -13.45 8.65 14.92
CA THR A 74 -14.56 9.60 14.75
C THR A 74 -15.45 9.49 15.98
N ILE A 75 -15.56 10.58 16.73
CA ILE A 75 -16.35 10.62 17.97
C ILE A 75 -17.82 10.27 17.64
N GLY A 76 -18.38 9.28 18.33
CA GLY A 76 -19.76 8.83 18.15
C GLY A 76 -19.96 7.74 17.09
N GLU A 77 -18.95 7.44 16.26
CA GLU A 77 -19.04 6.43 15.20
C GLU A 77 -17.93 5.38 15.28
N PHE A 78 -16.67 5.83 15.25
CA PHE A 78 -15.47 5.00 15.35
C PHE A 78 -14.66 5.44 16.56
N ASP A 79 -15.16 5.05 17.72
CA ASP A 79 -14.61 5.38 19.04
C ASP A 79 -14.46 4.16 19.97
N HIS A 80 -14.02 4.41 21.21
CA HIS A 80 -13.80 3.33 22.17
C HIS A 80 -15.07 2.54 22.48
N ASP A 81 -16.19 3.25 22.62
CA ASP A 81 -17.45 2.67 23.05
C ASP A 81 -18.08 1.84 21.92
N SER A 82 -18.07 2.37 20.70
CA SER A 82 -18.48 1.63 19.49
C SER A 82 -17.64 0.38 19.26
N PHE A 83 -16.31 0.44 19.41
CA PHE A 83 -15.47 -0.76 19.32
C PHE A 83 -15.80 -1.76 20.43
N ASN A 84 -16.00 -1.29 21.67
CA ASN A 84 -16.34 -2.15 22.78
C ASN A 84 -17.74 -2.78 22.66
N ALA A 85 -18.65 -2.15 21.93
CA ALA A 85 -19.98 -2.65 21.63
C ALA A 85 -20.01 -3.73 20.54
N LEU A 86 -18.91 -3.95 19.80
CA LEU A 86 -18.81 -5.02 18.82
C LEU A 86 -18.98 -6.40 19.46
N ALA A 87 -19.59 -7.31 18.71
CA ALA A 87 -19.78 -8.69 19.14
C ALA A 87 -18.43 -9.38 19.40
N GLY A 88 -18.33 -10.06 20.54
CA GLY A 88 -17.13 -10.74 21.00
C GLY A 88 -16.75 -10.35 22.42
N ASN A 89 -16.16 -11.29 23.15
CA ASN A 89 -15.68 -11.09 24.52
C ASN A 89 -14.21 -10.68 24.58
N SER A 90 -13.46 -10.90 23.50
CA SER A 90 -12.04 -10.54 23.38
C SER A 90 -11.80 -9.50 22.29
N ASN A 91 -10.68 -8.75 22.40
CA ASN A 91 -10.26 -7.81 21.36
C ASN A 91 -10.07 -8.48 20.00
N GLN A 92 -9.65 -9.75 19.98
CA GLN A 92 -9.48 -10.51 18.75
C GLN A 92 -10.82 -10.82 18.08
N GLU A 93 -11.83 -11.25 18.85
CA GLU A 93 -13.18 -11.50 18.33
C GLU A 93 -13.82 -10.21 17.81
N LYS A 94 -13.69 -9.11 18.56
CA LYS A 94 -14.20 -7.80 18.13
C LYS A 94 -13.52 -7.31 16.85
N LEU A 95 -12.20 -7.49 16.73
CA LEU A 95 -11.48 -7.17 15.50
C LEU A 95 -11.97 -8.01 14.31
N ALA A 96 -12.17 -9.32 14.50
CA ALA A 96 -12.69 -10.18 13.45
C ALA A 96 -14.09 -9.73 13.01
N THR A 97 -14.99 -9.48 13.97
CA THR A 97 -16.33 -8.93 13.71
C THR A 97 -16.26 -7.62 12.93
N PHE A 98 -15.38 -6.69 13.33
CA PHE A 98 -15.18 -5.43 12.60
C PHE A 98 -14.75 -5.68 11.16
N VAL A 99 -13.68 -6.46 10.96
CA VAL A 99 -13.16 -6.75 9.61
C VAL A 99 -14.23 -7.42 8.74
N ASP A 100 -15.00 -8.37 9.27
CA ASP A 100 -16.08 -9.03 8.54
C ASP A 100 -17.17 -8.04 8.12
N GLN A 101 -17.58 -7.13 9.01
CA GLN A 101 -18.52 -6.06 8.67
C GLN A 101 -17.98 -5.14 7.57
N GLN A 102 -16.70 -4.78 7.64
CA GLN A 102 -16.05 -3.91 6.66
C GLN A 102 -15.96 -4.55 5.28
N LEU A 103 -15.66 -5.85 5.23
CA LEU A 103 -15.51 -6.60 3.96
C LEU A 103 -16.84 -7.03 3.37
N ALA A 104 -17.85 -7.34 4.20
CA ALA A 104 -19.20 -7.61 3.72
C ALA A 104 -19.81 -6.39 3.02
N GLY A 105 -19.51 -5.19 3.54
CA GLY A 105 -20.07 -3.94 3.06
C GLY A 105 -21.58 -3.85 3.30
N GLY A 106 -22.21 -2.86 2.65
CA GLY A 106 -23.64 -2.64 2.79
C GLY A 106 -24.03 -1.27 2.25
N ASN A 107 -25.28 -0.87 2.54
CA ASN A 107 -25.76 0.45 2.17
C ASN A 107 -25.17 1.51 3.10
N ASP A 108 -24.40 2.45 2.55
CA ASP A 108 -23.82 3.56 3.30
C ASP A 108 -24.76 4.77 3.28
N VAL A 109 -25.77 4.73 4.15
CA VAL A 109 -26.90 5.68 4.11
C VAL A 109 -26.44 7.12 4.34
N ASP A 110 -25.50 7.37 5.27
CA ASP A 110 -25.06 8.75 5.55
C ASP A 110 -24.28 9.34 4.37
N VAL A 111 -23.32 8.60 3.81
CA VAL A 111 -22.61 9.02 2.60
C VAL A 111 -23.59 9.27 1.45
N ASN A 112 -24.50 8.33 1.19
CA ASN A 112 -25.46 8.45 0.09
C ASN A 112 -26.37 9.68 0.27
N ASN A 113 -26.84 9.95 1.48
CA ASN A 113 -27.64 11.13 1.79
C ASN A 113 -26.83 12.43 1.60
N ARG A 114 -25.56 12.45 1.98
CA ARG A 114 -24.69 13.62 1.77
C ARG A 114 -24.39 13.87 0.30
N ILE A 115 -24.17 12.83 -0.49
CA ILE A 115 -24.01 12.95 -1.95
C ILE A 115 -25.28 13.57 -2.55
N ALA A 116 -26.45 13.03 -2.20
CA ALA A 116 -27.74 13.54 -2.68
C ALA A 116 -27.97 15.00 -2.25
N THR A 117 -27.71 15.32 -0.98
CA THR A 117 -27.90 16.67 -0.41
C THR A 117 -26.94 17.69 -1.02
N ALA A 118 -25.71 17.30 -1.33
CA ALA A 118 -24.74 18.20 -1.96
C ALA A 118 -25.20 18.68 -3.35
N GLY A 119 -26.00 17.88 -4.08
CA GLY A 119 -26.65 18.25 -5.34
C GLY A 119 -25.72 18.64 -6.50
N ASN A 120 -24.39 18.57 -6.30
CA ASN A 120 -23.37 19.11 -7.21
C ASN A 120 -22.44 18.00 -7.72
N TYR A 121 -22.94 16.78 -7.83
CA TYR A 121 -22.25 15.64 -8.41
C TYR A 121 -22.89 15.29 -9.75
N ALA A 122 -22.45 15.96 -10.82
CA ALA A 122 -23.01 15.89 -12.15
C ALA A 122 -22.49 14.69 -12.96
N THR A 123 -21.39 14.08 -12.55
CA THR A 123 -20.68 13.05 -13.33
C THR A 123 -20.74 11.66 -12.71
N LEU A 124 -21.18 11.52 -11.44
CA LEU A 124 -21.18 10.24 -10.72
C LEU A 124 -22.07 9.17 -11.35
N ASN A 125 -23.16 9.56 -12.00
CA ASN A 125 -24.13 8.62 -12.58
C ASN A 125 -24.06 8.54 -14.11
N LYS A 126 -23.10 9.23 -14.74
CA LYS A 126 -22.95 9.17 -16.20
C LYS A 126 -22.27 7.86 -16.62
N PRO A 127 -22.75 7.17 -17.67
CA PRO A 127 -22.04 6.01 -18.23
C PRO A 127 -20.73 6.45 -18.88
N LEU A 128 -19.77 5.53 -19.01
CA LEU A 128 -18.44 5.80 -19.60
C LEU A 128 -18.53 6.49 -20.98
N THR A 129 -19.43 6.06 -21.85
CA THR A 129 -19.60 6.64 -23.19
C THR A 129 -19.99 8.12 -23.12
N GLN A 130 -20.96 8.46 -22.29
CA GLN A 130 -21.36 9.86 -22.08
C GLN A 130 -20.24 10.67 -21.40
N MET A 131 -19.51 10.07 -20.46
CA MET A 131 -18.36 10.73 -19.84
C MET A 131 -17.30 11.11 -20.87
N TRP A 132 -16.97 10.17 -21.76
CA TRP A 132 -16.02 10.39 -22.84
C TRP A 132 -16.49 11.50 -23.79
N ASP A 133 -17.73 11.45 -24.24
CA ASP A 133 -18.26 12.43 -25.20
C ASP A 133 -18.34 13.84 -24.60
N ASP A 134 -18.87 13.96 -23.38
CA ASP A 134 -19.10 15.25 -22.72
C ASP A 134 -17.81 15.91 -22.19
N HIS A 135 -16.87 15.11 -21.67
CA HIS A 135 -15.73 15.63 -20.91
C HIS A 135 -14.38 15.42 -21.61
N HIS A 136 -14.26 14.49 -22.57
CA HIS A 136 -13.02 14.28 -23.33
C HIS A 136 -13.12 14.85 -24.75
N VAL A 137 -14.14 14.46 -25.52
CA VAL A 137 -14.29 14.85 -26.92
C VAL A 137 -14.79 16.30 -27.05
N ASN A 138 -15.82 16.69 -26.28
CA ASN A 138 -16.44 18.01 -26.37
C ASN A 138 -16.41 18.78 -25.04
N PRO A 139 -15.23 18.99 -24.43
CA PRO A 139 -15.16 19.64 -23.13
C PRO A 139 -15.61 21.10 -23.21
N GLY A 140 -16.53 21.47 -22.33
CA GLY A 140 -16.94 22.85 -22.10
C GLY A 140 -16.24 23.47 -20.89
N SER A 141 -16.92 24.42 -20.24
CA SER A 141 -16.52 25.00 -18.96
C SER A 141 -17.44 24.52 -17.83
N GLY A 142 -17.04 24.78 -16.58
CA GLY A 142 -17.85 24.45 -15.40
C GLY A 142 -18.19 22.96 -15.32
N VAL A 143 -19.48 22.64 -15.32
CA VAL A 143 -19.99 21.25 -15.23
C VAL A 143 -19.63 20.40 -16.44
N MET A 144 -19.33 20.99 -17.60
CA MET A 144 -18.91 20.25 -18.81
C MET A 144 -17.38 20.24 -18.98
N SER A 145 -16.62 20.75 -18.00
CA SER A 145 -15.16 20.76 -18.06
C SER A 145 -14.59 19.35 -18.06
N SER A 146 -13.48 19.15 -18.77
CA SER A 146 -12.68 17.90 -18.70
C SER A 146 -12.13 17.62 -17.29
N TYR A 147 -11.98 18.64 -16.45
CA TYR A 147 -11.56 18.48 -15.04
C TYR A 147 -12.72 18.15 -14.09
N ARG A 148 -13.96 18.24 -14.55
CA ARG A 148 -15.12 18.05 -13.69
C ARG A 148 -15.15 16.65 -13.05
N PRO A 149 -14.90 15.55 -13.77
CA PRO A 149 -14.95 14.21 -13.17
C PRO A 149 -13.91 14.01 -12.08
N ILE A 150 -12.63 14.29 -12.35
CA ILE A 150 -11.58 14.14 -11.34
C ILE A 150 -11.81 15.03 -10.11
N TYR A 151 -12.37 16.24 -10.30
CA TYR A 151 -12.72 17.12 -9.20
C TYR A 151 -13.83 16.56 -8.32
N GLU A 152 -14.87 15.99 -8.92
CA GLU A 152 -15.95 15.32 -8.20
C GLU A 152 -15.44 14.07 -7.47
N MET A 153 -14.59 13.26 -8.12
CA MET A 153 -13.99 12.07 -7.52
C MET A 153 -13.17 12.42 -6.28
N LYS A 154 -12.29 13.44 -6.35
CA LYS A 154 -11.50 13.92 -5.20
C LYS A 154 -12.40 14.29 -4.01
N ARG A 155 -13.51 14.99 -4.27
CA ARG A 155 -14.48 15.38 -3.23
C ARG A 155 -15.26 14.19 -2.68
N LEU A 156 -15.68 13.28 -3.55
CA LEU A 156 -16.34 12.05 -3.15
C LEU A 156 -15.43 11.24 -2.23
N LYS A 157 -14.12 11.20 -2.52
CA LYS A 157 -13.15 10.52 -1.68
C LYS A 157 -13.06 11.10 -0.27
N PHE A 158 -12.95 12.43 -0.17
CA PHE A 158 -12.96 13.08 1.14
C PHE A 158 -14.27 12.86 1.90
N LEU A 159 -15.41 12.87 1.20
CA LEU A 159 -16.71 12.59 1.80
C LEU A 159 -16.77 11.17 2.38
N ARG A 160 -16.35 10.17 1.59
CA ARG A 160 -16.30 8.76 2.00
C ARG A 160 -15.31 8.55 3.15
N ALA A 161 -14.15 9.18 3.10
CA ALA A 161 -13.16 9.09 4.17
C ALA A 161 -13.67 9.66 5.50
N ALA A 162 -14.52 10.69 5.45
CA ALA A 162 -15.07 11.33 6.64
C ALA A 162 -16.30 10.63 7.22
N TYR A 163 -17.16 10.04 6.37
CA TYR A 163 -18.50 9.62 6.78
C TYR A 163 -18.85 8.17 6.46
N SER A 164 -17.96 7.42 5.80
CA SER A 164 -18.30 6.04 5.45
C SER A 164 -18.37 5.15 6.68
N LEU A 165 -19.39 4.29 6.70
CA LEU A 165 -19.50 3.19 7.66
C LEU A 165 -18.47 2.07 7.39
N PHE A 166 -17.80 2.10 6.24
CA PHE A 166 -16.88 1.07 5.78
C PHE A 166 -15.46 1.61 5.52
N PRO A 167 -14.82 2.31 6.48
CA PRO A 167 -13.54 2.99 6.26
C PRO A 167 -12.40 2.04 5.87
N LEU A 168 -12.40 0.77 6.28
CA LEU A 168 -11.40 -0.20 5.83
C LEU A 168 -11.57 -0.53 4.34
N ARG A 169 -12.82 -0.71 3.88
CA ARG A 169 -13.10 -0.94 2.47
C ARG A 169 -12.65 0.25 1.63
N GLU A 170 -12.98 1.46 2.08
CA GLU A 170 -12.58 2.71 1.41
C GLU A 170 -11.06 2.86 1.32
N ARG A 171 -10.32 2.44 2.35
CA ARG A 171 -8.85 2.49 2.37
C ARG A 171 -8.22 1.44 1.46
N ILE A 172 -8.80 0.24 1.38
CA ILE A 172 -8.33 -0.81 0.46
C ILE A 172 -8.58 -0.37 -0.99
N ALA A 173 -9.75 0.18 -1.29
CA ALA A 173 -10.06 0.73 -2.60
C ALA A 173 -9.09 1.86 -2.98
N ASP A 174 -8.87 2.85 -2.11
CA ASP A 174 -7.92 3.95 -2.34
C ASP A 174 -6.51 3.44 -2.69
N PHE A 175 -6.01 2.48 -1.91
CA PHE A 175 -4.65 1.99 -2.05
C PHE A 175 -4.46 1.22 -3.36
N TRP A 176 -5.41 0.36 -3.75
CA TRP A 176 -5.23 -0.48 -4.93
C TRP A 176 -5.80 0.12 -6.21
N HIS A 177 -6.99 0.73 -6.13
CA HIS A 177 -7.71 1.27 -7.29
C HIS A 177 -7.09 2.57 -7.77
N ASP A 178 -6.88 3.51 -6.85
CA ASP A 178 -6.53 4.90 -7.20
C ASP A 178 -5.03 5.18 -7.13
N HIS A 179 -4.29 4.53 -6.23
CA HIS A 179 -2.89 4.89 -5.98
C HIS A 179 -1.90 4.31 -7.01
N PHE A 180 -2.15 3.11 -7.54
CA PHE A 180 -1.20 2.42 -8.44
C PHE A 180 -1.64 2.37 -9.89
N SER A 181 -2.93 2.50 -10.19
CA SER A 181 -3.46 2.17 -11.51
C SER A 181 -3.40 3.32 -12.49
N LEU A 182 -3.66 4.55 -12.04
CA LEU A 182 -3.82 5.71 -12.93
C LEU A 182 -3.37 7.00 -12.24
N ASN A 183 -2.73 7.89 -13.00
CA ASN A 183 -2.66 9.30 -12.61
C ASN A 183 -3.99 9.96 -13.00
N GLY A 184 -4.91 10.11 -12.06
CA GLY A 184 -6.25 10.67 -12.34
C GLY A 184 -6.26 12.11 -12.88
N ASP A 185 -5.17 12.87 -12.74
CA ASP A 185 -5.02 14.20 -13.34
C ASP A 185 -4.49 14.16 -14.79
N ASP A 186 -4.09 12.99 -15.30
CA ASP A 186 -3.70 12.81 -16.70
C ASP A 186 -4.84 13.19 -17.66
N TYR A 187 -4.48 13.69 -18.85
CA TYR A 187 -5.42 14.24 -19.82
C TYR A 187 -6.51 13.23 -20.24
N TYR A 188 -6.16 11.96 -20.39
CA TYR A 188 -7.10 10.92 -20.79
C TYR A 188 -7.91 10.37 -19.62
N ALA A 189 -7.27 10.19 -18.45
CA ALA A 189 -7.90 9.64 -17.26
C ALA A 189 -8.92 10.61 -16.61
N ARG A 190 -8.57 11.91 -16.52
CA ARG A 190 -9.37 12.89 -15.77
C ARG A 190 -10.81 13.03 -16.23
N SER A 191 -11.07 12.73 -17.50
CA SER A 191 -12.36 12.92 -18.16
C SER A 191 -13.33 11.76 -17.93
N THR A 192 -12.84 10.63 -17.41
CA THR A 192 -13.63 9.40 -17.18
C THR A 192 -13.49 8.85 -15.77
N MET A 193 -12.82 9.59 -14.88
CA MET A 193 -12.42 9.09 -13.57
C MET A 193 -13.59 8.62 -12.70
N THR A 194 -14.75 9.29 -12.74
CA THR A 194 -15.92 8.87 -11.95
C THR A 194 -16.58 7.60 -12.47
N SER A 195 -16.51 7.32 -13.78
CA SER A 195 -16.92 6.00 -14.30
C SER A 195 -15.91 4.91 -13.95
N TRP A 196 -14.61 5.22 -13.95
CA TRP A 196 -13.58 4.27 -13.52
C TRP A 196 -13.74 3.87 -12.05
N ASP A 197 -13.90 4.84 -11.15
CA ASP A 197 -14.12 4.59 -9.71
C ASP A 197 -15.39 3.76 -9.44
N ARG A 198 -16.44 3.96 -10.25
CA ARG A 198 -17.73 3.27 -10.07
C ARG A 198 -17.77 1.87 -10.69
N ASP A 199 -17.23 1.72 -11.89
CA ASP A 199 -17.51 0.57 -12.77
C ASP A 199 -16.40 -0.50 -12.79
N VAL A 200 -15.21 -0.20 -12.26
CA VAL A 200 -14.02 -1.07 -12.26
C VAL A 200 -13.61 -1.40 -10.83
#